data_AF-A0A397G5P3-F1
#
_entry.id   AF-A0A397G5P3-F1
#
_cell.length_a   1.000
_cell.length_b   1.000
_cell.length_c   1.000
_cell.angle_alpha   90.00
_cell.angle_beta   90.00
_cell.angle_gamma   90.00
#
_symmetry.space_group_name_H-M   'P 1'
#
loop_
_entity.id
_entity.type
_entity.pdbx_description
1 polymer ?
#
loop_
_entity_poly.entity_id
_entity_poly.type
_entity_poly.pdbx_seq_one_letter_code
_entity_poly.pdbx_strand_id
1 'polypeptide(L)'
;MEIHELDIVHQDFHPGNILSSSFKSHNIRISDFGLSKLIGTNPNNPEKKNIFGVLPYIAPEVLSGDEEYTKVADAYSFGIIAYEIVTGFPPYPDIPHDNDLAMKICNGLRPKIPFHTPKLITRMLGCSSYT
;
A
#
# COMPACT_ATOMS: atom_id res chain seq x y z
N MET A 1 3.96 -0.50 18.68
CA MET A 1 2.56 -0.07 18.60
C MET A 1 2.03 -0.66 17.32
N GLU A 2 1.02 -1.51 17.43
CA GLU A 2 0.43 -2.21 16.29
C GLU A 2 -0.86 -1.47 15.92
N ILE A 3 -0.77 -0.57 14.93
CA ILE A 3 -1.84 0.40 14.64
C ILE A 3 -3.16 -0.28 14.24
N HIS A 4 -3.08 -1.44 13.58
CA HIS A 4 -4.25 -2.21 13.17
C HIS A 4 -4.97 -2.84 14.38
N GLU A 5 -4.30 -3.14 15.49
CA GLU A 5 -4.95 -3.57 16.73
C GLU A 5 -5.72 -2.43 17.41
N LEU A 6 -5.35 -1.19 17.10
CA LEU A 6 -6.01 0.03 17.59
C LEU A 6 -7.05 0.56 16.62
N ASP A 7 -7.42 -0.20 15.60
CA ASP A 7 -8.34 0.22 14.52
C ASP A 7 -7.90 1.48 13.77
N ILE A 8 -6.60 1.73 13.67
CA ILE A 8 -6.01 2.84 12.92
C ILE A 8 -5.53 2.34 11.57
N VAL A 9 -5.91 3.03 10.49
CA VAL A 9 -5.42 2.80 9.12
C VAL A 9 -4.40 3.90 8.76
N HIS A 10 -3.29 3.53 8.14
CA HIS A 10 -2.20 4.45 7.82
C HIS A 10 -2.53 5.36 6.64
N GLN A 11 -3.15 4.81 5.58
CA GLN A 11 -3.56 5.47 4.33
C GLN A 11 -2.44 5.88 3.36
N ASP A 12 -1.24 6.12 3.88
CA ASP A 12 -0.06 6.49 3.10
C ASP A 12 1.14 5.57 3.40
N PHE A 13 0.92 4.27 3.35
CA PHE A 13 1.98 3.31 3.66
C PHE A 13 2.84 3.02 2.42
N HIS A 14 4.07 3.51 2.41
CA HIS A 14 5.04 3.30 1.32
C HIS A 14 6.48 3.32 1.87
N PRO A 15 7.52 2.97 1.09
CA PRO A 15 8.90 2.87 1.59
C PRO A 15 9.46 4.17 2.18
N GLY A 16 8.97 5.32 1.71
CA GLY A 16 9.37 6.64 2.25
C GLY A 16 8.92 6.87 3.69
N ASN A 17 7.90 6.14 4.15
CA ASN A 17 7.38 6.19 5.52
C ASN A 17 7.89 5.02 6.38
N ILE A 18 8.95 4.33 5.93
CA ILE A 18 9.67 3.31 6.69
C ILE A 18 11.05 3.84 7.05
N LEU A 19 11.25 4.11 8.34
CA LEU A 19 12.49 4.70 8.84
C LEU A 19 13.36 3.65 9.53
N SER A 20 14.66 3.72 9.29
CA SER A 20 15.66 2.98 10.06
C SER A 20 16.58 3.96 10.78
N SER A 21 16.91 3.66 12.04
CA SER A 21 17.84 4.49 12.82
C SER A 21 19.29 4.39 12.32
N SER A 22 19.65 3.30 11.66
CA SER A 22 20.93 3.15 10.96
C SER A 22 20.95 1.88 10.09
N PHE A 23 21.84 1.84 9.09
CA PHE A 23 22.05 0.64 8.26
C PHE A 23 22.56 -0.59 9.01
N LYS A 24 23.05 -0.43 10.25
CA LYS A 24 23.55 -1.52 11.09
C LYS A 24 22.51 -2.02 12.11
N SER A 25 21.41 -1.29 12.23
CA SER A 25 20.36 -1.57 13.20
C SER A 25 19.19 -2.26 12.50
N HIS A 26 18.61 -3.26 13.16
CA HIS A 26 17.37 -3.90 12.73
C HIS A 26 16.13 -3.14 13.26
N ASN A 27 16.30 -1.94 13.81
CA ASN A 27 15.21 -1.12 14.35
C ASN A 27 14.56 -0.31 13.23
N ILE A 28 13.55 -0.92 12.60
CA ILE A 28 12.72 -0.32 11.57
C ILE A 28 11.42 0.18 12.21
N ARG A 29 10.97 1.37 11.82
CA ARG A 29 9.74 1.99 12.32
C ARG A 29 8.89 2.52 11.17
N ILE A 30 7.58 2.36 11.31
CA ILE A 30 6.59 3.03 10.47
C ILE A 30 6.44 4.47 11.00
N SER A 31 6.37 5.45 10.10
CA SER A 31 6.28 6.88 10.40
C SER A 31 5.20 7.57 9.59
N ASP A 32 4.99 8.86 9.87
CA ASP A 32 4.06 9.74 9.15
C ASP A 32 2.58 9.33 9.24
N PHE A 33 2.04 9.45 10.45
CA PHE A 33 0.63 9.19 10.74
C PHE A 33 -0.27 10.41 10.47
N GLY A 34 0.21 11.42 9.72
CA GLY A 34 -0.53 12.68 9.48
C GLY A 34 -1.85 12.48 8.73
N LEU A 35 -1.96 11.42 7.93
CA LEU A 35 -3.16 11.02 7.20
C LEU A 35 -3.90 9.84 7.84
N SER A 36 -3.39 9.31 8.95
CA SER A 36 -3.97 8.11 9.57
C SER A 36 -5.34 8.41 10.19
N LYS A 37 -6.24 7.42 10.11
CA LYS A 37 -7.64 7.56 10.54
C LYS A 37 -8.05 6.36 11.38
N LEU A 38 -8.86 6.61 12.43
CA LEU A 38 -9.53 5.56 13.19
C LEU A 38 -10.76 5.07 12.42
N ILE A 39 -10.89 3.76 12.24
CA ILE A 39 -12.02 3.13 11.55
C ILE A 39 -13.32 3.45 12.29
N GLY A 40 -14.39 3.75 11.54
CA GLY A 40 -15.73 3.95 12.09
C GLY A 40 -15.99 5.33 12.71
N THR A 41 -15.05 6.29 12.63
CA THR A 41 -15.23 7.59 13.31
C THR A 41 -16.14 8.60 12.62
N ASN A 42 -16.64 8.37 11.40
CA ASN A 42 -17.66 9.26 10.82
C ASN A 42 -18.37 8.67 9.59
N PRO A 43 -19.45 7.87 9.75
CA PRO A 43 -20.20 7.30 8.63
C PRO A 43 -20.97 8.37 7.82
N ASN A 44 -21.06 9.60 8.33
CA ASN A 44 -21.88 10.68 7.77
C ASN A 44 -21.07 11.87 7.25
N ASN A 45 -19.74 11.77 7.09
CA ASN A 45 -18.99 12.88 6.50
C ASN A 45 -19.12 12.81 4.97
N PRO A 46 -19.82 13.75 4.31
CA PRO A 46 -20.01 13.75 2.86
C PRO A 46 -18.80 14.34 2.13
N GLU A 47 -17.66 14.49 2.82
CA GLU A 47 -16.40 14.83 2.18
C GLU A 47 -16.13 13.79 1.10
N LYS A 48 -15.87 14.27 -0.12
CA LYS A 48 -15.38 13.43 -1.22
C LYS A 48 -14.35 12.46 -0.65
N LYS A 49 -14.45 11.18 -1.01
CA LYS A 49 -13.42 10.18 -0.73
C LYS A 49 -12.12 10.66 -1.39
N ASN A 50 -11.37 11.47 -0.66
CA ASN A 50 -10.11 11.99 -1.12
C ASN A 50 -9.13 10.83 -1.12
N ILE A 51 -8.53 10.57 -2.26
CA ILE A 51 -7.52 9.55 -2.43
C ILE A 51 -6.19 10.20 -2.05
N PHE A 52 -5.52 9.61 -1.07
CA PHE A 52 -4.23 10.04 -0.55
C PHE A 52 -3.13 8.99 -0.77
N GLY A 53 -1.89 9.45 -0.69
CA GLY A 53 -0.70 8.60 -0.73
C GLY A 53 -0.13 8.34 -2.11
N VAL A 54 0.79 7.38 -2.19
CA VAL A 54 1.65 7.17 -3.37
C VAL A 54 1.08 6.11 -4.30
N LEU A 55 0.73 6.51 -5.53
CA LEU A 55 -0.15 5.77 -6.46
C LEU A 55 0.07 4.24 -6.56
N PRO A 56 1.29 3.69 -6.74
CA PRO A 56 1.46 2.24 -6.85
C PRO A 56 1.12 1.47 -5.58
N TYR A 57 1.13 2.14 -4.42
CA TYR A 57 0.90 1.58 -3.10
C TYR A 57 -0.56 1.69 -2.64
N ILE A 58 -1.40 2.42 -3.38
CA ILE A 58 -2.81 2.58 -3.07
C ILE A 58 -3.57 1.38 -3.62
N ALA A 59 -4.43 0.79 -2.79
CA ALA A 59 -5.22 -0.38 -3.14
C ALA A 59 -6.29 -0.05 -4.22
N PRO A 60 -6.61 -0.98 -5.13
CA PRO A 60 -7.55 -0.73 -6.24
C PRO A 60 -8.97 -0.35 -5.76
N GLU A 61 -9.45 -0.90 -4.65
CA GLU A 61 -10.74 -0.56 -4.05
C GLU A 61 -10.80 0.87 -3.50
N VAL A 62 -9.64 1.45 -3.17
CA VAL A 62 -9.51 2.85 -2.77
C VAL A 62 -9.38 3.74 -4.01
N LEU A 63 -8.60 3.32 -5.01
CA LEU A 63 -8.40 4.07 -6.26
C LEU A 63 -9.69 4.22 -7.09
N SER A 64 -10.54 3.20 -7.09
CA SER A 64 -11.87 3.24 -7.72
C SER A 64 -12.82 4.22 -7.03
N GLY A 65 -12.55 4.59 -5.77
CA GLY A 65 -13.46 5.33 -4.93
C GLY A 65 -14.64 4.49 -4.40
N ASP A 66 -14.61 3.17 -4.60
CA ASP A 66 -15.66 2.25 -4.16
C ASP A 66 -15.67 2.11 -2.62
N GLU A 67 -14.49 2.14 -2.00
CA GLU A 67 -14.32 1.95 -0.55
C GLU A 67 -13.52 3.09 0.11
N GLU A 68 -13.65 3.24 1.42
CA GLU A 68 -12.68 4.02 2.22
C GLU A 68 -11.41 3.20 2.48
N TYR A 69 -10.34 3.86 2.93
CA TYR A 69 -9.15 3.15 3.42
C TYR A 69 -9.49 2.20 4.55
N THR A 70 -9.07 0.94 4.41
CA THR A 70 -9.24 -0.12 5.41
C THR A 70 -7.88 -0.70 5.81
N LYS A 71 -7.86 -1.56 6.84
CA LYS A 71 -6.65 -2.35 7.19
C LYS A 71 -6.17 -3.22 6.02
N VAL A 72 -7.09 -3.68 5.17
CA VAL A 72 -6.77 -4.48 3.98
C VAL A 72 -6.06 -3.63 2.92
N ALA A 73 -6.43 -2.34 2.80
CA ALA A 73 -5.73 -1.41 1.91
C ALA A 73 -4.27 -1.20 2.34
N ASP A 74 -4.00 -1.02 3.66
CA ASP A 74 -2.62 -0.97 4.16
C ASP A 74 -1.86 -2.30 3.92
N ALA A 75 -2.55 -3.45 3.97
CA ALA A 75 -1.96 -4.75 3.66
C ALA A 75 -1.62 -4.91 2.17
N TYR A 76 -2.43 -4.32 1.27
CA TYR A 76 -2.08 -4.19 -0.14
C TYR A 76 -0.78 -3.39 -0.30
N SER A 77 -0.70 -2.22 0.35
CA SER A 77 0.50 -1.38 0.32
C SER A 77 1.74 -2.14 0.80
N PHE A 78 1.61 -2.90 1.89
CA PHE A 78 2.66 -3.80 2.37
C PHE A 78 3.09 -4.83 1.32
N GLY A 79 2.16 -5.41 0.57
CA GLY A 79 2.45 -6.33 -0.54
C GLY A 79 3.30 -5.69 -1.63
N ILE A 80 3.02 -4.43 -1.99
CA ILE A 80 3.80 -3.66 -2.97
C ILE A 80 5.18 -3.29 -2.42
N ILE A 81 5.29 -2.93 -1.14
CA ILE A 81 6.59 -2.70 -0.46
C ILE A 81 7.43 -3.98 -0.48
N ALA A 82 6.83 -5.13 -0.16
CA ALA A 82 7.51 -6.42 -0.22
C ALA A 82 7.98 -6.74 -1.65
N TYR A 83 7.20 -6.38 -2.67
CA TYR A 83 7.62 -6.50 -4.07
C TYR A 83 8.88 -5.68 -4.34
N GLU A 84 8.91 -4.41 -3.92
CA GLU A 84 10.08 -3.54 -4.12
C GLU A 84 11.32 -4.09 -3.40
N ILE A 85 11.17 -4.59 -2.17
CA ILE A 85 12.27 -5.21 -1.41
C ILE A 85 12.83 -6.44 -2.13
N VAL A 86 11.96 -7.29 -2.66
CA VAL A 86 12.35 -8.57 -3.28
C VAL A 86 12.98 -8.36 -4.66
N THR A 87 12.49 -7.39 -5.41
CA THR A 87 12.98 -7.11 -6.77
C THR A 87 14.12 -6.11 -6.81
N GLY A 88 14.21 -5.22 -5.81
CA GLY A 88 15.10 -4.07 -5.81
C GLY A 88 14.65 -2.95 -6.75
N PHE A 89 13.44 -3.03 -7.32
CA PHE A 89 12.91 -2.06 -8.27
C PHE A 89 11.58 -1.49 -7.79
N PRO A 90 11.31 -0.19 -8.02
CA PRO A 90 10.01 0.37 -7.72
C PRO A 90 8.93 -0.31 -8.56
N PRO A 91 7.69 -0.36 -8.07
CA PRO A 91 6.56 -0.86 -8.85
C PRO A 91 6.33 0.04 -10.07
N TYR A 92 6.15 -0.58 -11.23
CA TYR A 92 5.85 0.09 -12.52
C TYR A 92 6.89 1.15 -12.97
N PRO A 93 8.20 0.83 -12.99
CA PRO A 93 9.26 1.83 -13.21
C PRO A 93 9.19 2.54 -14.57
N ASP A 94 8.57 1.89 -15.56
CA ASP A 94 8.47 2.37 -16.94
C ASP A 94 7.11 3.01 -17.27
N ILE A 95 6.21 3.16 -16.28
CA ILE A 95 4.87 3.71 -16.47
C ILE A 95 4.75 5.02 -15.69
N PRO A 96 4.28 6.12 -16.30
CA PRO A 96 3.96 7.34 -15.57
C PRO A 96 2.97 7.07 -14.43
N HIS A 97 3.23 7.63 -13.24
CA HIS A 97 2.35 7.49 -12.08
C HIS A 97 1.22 8.51 -12.14
N ASP A 98 0.30 8.33 -13.08
CA ASP A 98 -0.84 9.20 -13.32
C ASP A 98 -2.17 8.43 -13.29
N ASN A 99 -3.26 9.09 -13.70
CA ASN A 99 -4.60 8.50 -13.72
C ASN A 99 -4.70 7.26 -14.65
N ASP A 100 -3.86 7.14 -15.68
CA ASP A 100 -3.86 5.96 -16.55
C ASP A 100 -3.30 4.74 -15.80
N LEU A 101 -2.23 4.91 -15.01
CA LEU A 101 -1.74 3.85 -14.13
C LEU A 101 -2.79 3.48 -13.08
N ALA A 102 -3.48 4.46 -12.49
CA ALA A 102 -4.56 4.20 -11.54
C ALA A 102 -5.65 3.30 -12.15
N MET A 103 -6.13 3.66 -13.35
CA MET A 103 -7.12 2.86 -14.08
C MET A 103 -6.63 1.46 -14.42
N LYS A 104 -5.35 1.30 -14.81
CA LYS A 104 -4.76 -0.01 -15.06
C LYS A 104 -4.73 -0.87 -13.80
N ILE A 105 -4.38 -0.30 -12.65
CA ILE A 105 -4.39 -1.01 -11.35
C ILE A 105 -5.81 -1.45 -10.99
N CYS A 106 -6.81 -0.57 -11.13
CA CYS A 106 -8.22 -0.93 -10.94
C CYS A 106 -8.66 -2.06 -11.89
N ASN A 107 -8.13 -2.09 -13.11
CA ASN A 107 -8.40 -3.14 -14.11
C ASN A 107 -7.53 -4.40 -13.96
N GLY A 108 -6.86 -4.58 -12.82
CA GLY A 108 -6.12 -5.81 -12.52
C GLY A 108 -4.64 -5.82 -12.93
N LEU A 109 -4.06 -4.69 -13.34
CA LEU A 109 -2.61 -4.60 -13.52
C LEU A 109 -1.91 -4.86 -12.18
N ARG A 110 -0.96 -5.78 -12.16
CA ARG A 110 -0.12 -6.11 -11.01
C ARG A 110 1.36 -6.08 -11.37
N PRO A 111 2.28 -5.83 -10.42
CA PRO A 111 3.71 -5.91 -10.68
C PRO A 111 4.12 -7.34 -11.09
N LYS A 112 5.09 -7.46 -12.00
CA LYS A 112 5.54 -8.76 -12.49
C LYS A 112 6.50 -9.41 -11.49
N ILE A 113 6.05 -10.47 -10.82
CA ILE A 113 6.87 -11.22 -9.86
C ILE A 113 7.95 -12.02 -10.62
N PRO A 114 9.24 -11.90 -10.29
CA PRO A 114 10.30 -12.70 -10.90
C PRO A 114 10.07 -14.20 -10.72
N PHE A 115 10.36 -15.00 -11.76
CA PHE A 115 10.10 -16.45 -11.76
C PHE A 115 10.81 -17.21 -10.62
N HIS A 116 11.96 -16.70 -10.16
CA HIS A 116 12.76 -17.30 -9.10
C HIS A 116 12.37 -16.82 -7.69
N THR A 117 11.31 -16.00 -7.55
CA THR A 117 10.81 -15.58 -6.24
C THR A 117 10.25 -16.80 -5.48
N PRO A 118 10.72 -17.08 -4.26
CA PRO A 118 10.20 -18.19 -3.44
C PRO A 118 8.68 -18.14 -3.29
N LYS A 119 8.00 -19.30 -3.36
CA LYS A 119 6.53 -19.41 -3.28
C LYS A 119 5.92 -18.70 -2.07
N LEU A 120 6.61 -18.72 -0.93
CA LEU A 120 6.17 -18.01 0.28
C LEU A 120 6.05 -16.51 0.03
N ILE A 121 7.07 -15.92 -0.61
CA ILE A 121 7.10 -14.51 -0.98
C ILE A 121 6.03 -14.25 -2.04
N THR A 122 5.90 -15.08 -3.07
CA THR A 122 4.85 -14.95 -4.08
C THR A 122 3.45 -14.92 -3.47
N ARG A 123 3.18 -15.67 -2.39
CA ARG A 123 1.90 -15.62 -1.67
C ARG A 123 1.68 -14.30 -0.94
N MET A 124 2.71 -13.73 -0.32
CA MET A 124 2.65 -12.40 0.31
C MET A 124 2.38 -11.31 -0.72
N LEU A 125 3.04 -11.39 -1.89
CA LEU A 125 2.80 -10.50 -3.02
C LEU A 125 1.40 -10.71 -3.62
N GLY A 126 0.90 -11.95 -3.60
CA GLY A 126 -0.41 -12.33 -4.10
C GLY A 126 -1.60 -11.68 -3.38
N CYS A 127 -1.43 -11.13 -2.17
CA CYS A 127 -2.46 -10.28 -1.55
C CYS A 127 -2.75 -9.02 -2.38
N SER A 128 -1.82 -8.59 -3.25
CA SER A 128 -2.10 -7.57 -4.26
C SER A 128 -2.94 -8.10 -5.42
N SER A 129 -3.02 -9.41 -5.66
CA SER A 129 -3.52 -10.06 -6.88
C SER A 129 -4.94 -10.65 -6.78
N TYR A 130 -5.60 -10.60 -5.62
CA TYR A 130 -6.91 -11.24 -5.38
C TYR A 130 -8.07 -10.27 -5.06
N THR A 131 -7.87 -8.98 -5.33
CA THR A 131 -8.96 -7.97 -5.38
C THR A 131 -9.19 -7.56 -6.82
#